data_AF-A0A1G7GV69-F1
#
_entry.id   AF-A0A1G7GV69-F1
#
_cell.length_a   1.000
_cell.length_b   1.000
_cell.length_c   1.000
_cell.angle_alpha   90.00
_cell.angle_beta   90.00
_cell.angle_gamma   90.00
#
_symmetry.space_group_name_H-M   'P 1'
#
loop_
_entity.id
_entity.type
_entity.pdbx_description
1 polymer ?
#
loop_
_entity_poly.entity_id
_entity_poly.type
_entity_poly.pdbx_seq_one_letter_code
_entity_poly.pdbx_strand_id
1 'polypeptide(L)'
;MGEDGHNCAPDSGSGEYREAIAAALVADLGQTDRAIKTAMRWTGASERTVNYWMSAERGPSGEHLIALARHSDAVFITLLAMAGRVERESDSQNPDDRRR
;
A
#
# COMPACT_ATOMS: atom_id res chain seq x y z
N MET A 1 41.79 -3.28 0.24
CA MET A 1 40.99 -3.65 1.43
C MET A 1 39.61 -3.99 0.92
N GLY A 2 39.08 -5.13 1.39
CA GLY A 2 38.08 -5.97 0.72
C GLY A 2 36.84 -5.27 0.20
N GLU A 3 36.43 -5.74 -0.97
CA GLU A 3 35.11 -5.60 -1.53
C GLU A 3 34.18 -6.51 -0.72
N ASP A 4 33.27 -5.94 0.08
CA ASP A 4 32.20 -6.71 0.73
C ASP A 4 30.86 -6.03 0.45
N GLY A 5 30.27 -6.49 -0.64
CA GLY A 5 28.98 -6.05 -1.13
C GLY A 5 27.84 -6.37 -0.18
N HIS A 6 26.92 -5.43 -0.07
CA HIS A 6 25.52 -5.72 0.19
C HIS A 6 24.68 -4.99 -0.86
N ASN A 7 24.88 -5.36 -2.13
CA ASN A 7 23.83 -5.21 -3.13
C ASN A 7 22.75 -6.25 -2.79
N CYS A 8 21.93 -5.94 -1.79
CA CYS A 8 20.72 -6.70 -1.49
C CYS A 8 19.71 -6.29 -2.57
N ALA A 9 19.59 -7.12 -3.61
CA ALA A 9 18.51 -6.99 -4.57
C ALA A 9 17.19 -6.88 -3.79
N PRO A 10 16.31 -5.91 -4.10
CA PRO A 10 15.00 -5.88 -3.48
C PRO A 10 14.31 -7.19 -3.85
N ASP A 11 14.04 -8.02 -2.84
CA ASP A 11 13.15 -9.16 -2.94
C ASP A 11 11.90 -8.70 -3.69
N SER A 12 11.79 -9.13 -4.94
CA SER A 12 10.93 -8.49 -5.94
C SER A 12 9.44 -8.76 -5.72
N GLY A 13 9.06 -9.33 -4.56
CA GLY A 13 7.67 -9.49 -4.13
C GLY A 13 7.33 -8.74 -2.83
N SER A 14 8.24 -8.70 -1.85
CA SER A 14 7.96 -8.02 -0.57
C SER A 14 8.09 -6.50 -0.64
N GLY A 15 9.00 -5.97 -1.48
CA GLY A 15 9.10 -4.52 -1.74
C GLY A 15 7.85 -3.98 -2.42
N GLU A 16 7.43 -4.65 -3.49
CA GLU A 16 6.26 -4.27 -4.30
C GLU A 16 4.97 -4.28 -3.47
N TYR A 17 4.80 -5.28 -2.60
CA TYR A 17 3.68 -5.32 -1.64
C TYR A 17 3.69 -4.12 -0.68
N ARG A 18 4.83 -3.79 -0.09
CA ARG A 18 4.96 -2.70 0.88
C ARG A 18 4.63 -1.36 0.24
N GLU A 19 5.16 -1.12 -0.95
CA GLU A 19 4.94 0.11 -1.71
C GLU A 19 3.49 0.24 -2.18
N ALA A 20 2.90 -0.86 -2.69
CA ALA A 20 1.52 -0.87 -3.14
C ALA A 20 0.55 -0.55 -2.00
N ILE A 21 0.73 -1.17 -0.82
CA ILE A 21 -0.12 -0.93 0.34
C ILE A 21 0.10 0.48 0.90
N ALA A 22 1.34 0.98 0.94
CA ALA A 22 1.63 2.36 1.35
C ALA A 22 0.93 3.37 0.44
N ALA A 23 1.05 3.18 -0.88
CA ALA A 23 0.39 4.03 -1.87
C ALA A 23 -1.13 3.99 -1.74
N ALA A 24 -1.72 2.82 -1.48
CA ALA A 24 -3.16 2.69 -1.25
C ALA A 24 -3.63 3.42 0.00
N LEU A 25 -2.91 3.28 1.11
CA LEU A 25 -3.18 4.00 2.36
C LEU A 25 -3.09 5.52 2.18
N VAL A 26 -2.07 5.99 1.47
CA VAL A 26 -1.90 7.43 1.18
C VAL A 26 -2.97 7.93 0.21
N ALA A 27 -3.40 7.13 -0.76
CA ALA A 27 -4.47 7.51 -1.68
C ALA A 27 -5.84 7.61 -0.99
N ASP A 28 -6.12 6.71 -0.03
CA ASP A 28 -7.40 6.65 0.67
C ASP A 28 -7.51 7.68 1.80
N LEU A 29 -6.49 7.73 2.67
CA LEU A 29 -6.52 8.55 3.88
C LEU A 29 -5.69 9.84 3.78
N GLY A 30 -4.82 9.94 2.78
CA GLY A 30 -3.80 10.98 2.70
C GLY A 30 -2.59 10.70 3.61
N GLN A 31 -1.59 11.57 3.52
CA GLN A 31 -0.38 11.51 4.35
C GLN A 31 -0.47 12.49 5.54
N THR A 32 -1.54 12.36 6.33
CA THR A 32 -1.83 13.28 7.45
C THR A 32 -1.82 12.58 8.80
N ASP A 33 -1.63 13.33 9.89
CA ASP A 33 -1.73 12.81 11.26
C ASP A 33 -3.10 12.17 11.55
N ARG A 34 -4.15 12.67 10.89
CA ARG A 34 -5.49 12.10 10.93
C ARG A 34 -5.55 10.73 10.25
N ALA A 35 -4.85 10.54 9.13
CA ALA A 35 -4.72 9.25 8.46
C ALA A 35 -4.09 8.21 9.39
N ILE A 36 -3.01 8.61 10.06
CA ILE A 36 -2.31 7.75 11.02
C ILE A 36 -3.24 7.34 12.16
N LYS A 37 -3.92 8.30 12.80
CA LYS A 37 -4.90 8.01 13.87
C LYS A 37 -6.06 7.14 13.41
N THR A 38 -6.51 7.31 12.17
CA THR A 38 -7.60 6.51 11.58
C THR A 38 -7.15 5.06 11.37
N ALA A 39 -5.98 4.85 10.77
CA ALA A 39 -5.39 3.53 10.60
C ALA A 39 -5.11 2.84 11.95
N MET A 40 -4.64 3.58 12.96
CA MET A 40 -4.53 3.06 14.33
C MET A 40 -5.88 2.61 14.88
N ARG A 41 -6.95 3.40 14.69
CA ARG A 41 -8.30 3.06 15.16
C ARG A 41 -8.88 1.82 14.47
N TRP A 42 -8.56 1.60 13.19
CA TRP A 42 -9.02 0.43 12.45
C TRP A 42 -8.26 -0.84 12.80
N THR A 43 -6.94 -0.72 12.97
CA THR A 43 -6.04 -1.88 13.10
C THR A 43 -5.65 -2.19 14.54
N GLY A 44 -5.82 -1.27 15.48
CA GLY A 44 -5.28 -1.37 16.84
C GLY A 44 -3.76 -1.21 16.92
N ALA A 45 -3.08 -0.93 15.80
CA ALA A 45 -1.64 -0.80 15.76
C ALA A 45 -1.15 0.51 16.39
N SER A 46 0.11 0.51 16.83
CA SER A 46 0.78 1.71 17.33
C SER A 46 1.09 2.70 16.20
N GLU A 47 1.17 3.98 16.53
CA GLU A 47 1.50 5.06 15.59
C GLU A 47 2.79 4.79 14.80
N ARG A 48 3.82 4.28 15.48
CA ARG A 48 5.10 3.90 14.86
C ARG A 48 4.92 2.82 13.79
N THR A 49 4.06 1.83 14.06
CA THR A 49 3.79 0.73 13.13
C THR A 49 3.07 1.24 11.88
N VAL A 50 2.10 2.13 12.05
CA VAL A 50 1.40 2.77 10.93
C VAL A 50 2.35 3.66 10.11
N ASN A 51 3.26 4.40 10.76
CA ASN A 51 4.29 5.17 10.07
C ASN A 51 5.20 4.30 9.20
N TYR A 52 5.56 3.10 9.68
CA TYR A 52 6.33 2.15 8.89
C TYR A 52 5.57 1.67 7.65
N TRP A 53 4.26 1.50 7.74
CA TRP A 53 3.43 1.14 6.58
C TRP A 53 3.32 2.28 5.58
N MET A 54 3.05 3.50 6.07
CA MET A 54 2.97 4.71 5.23
C MET A 54 4.28 5.03 4.52
N SER A 55 5.42 4.73 5.15
CA SER A 55 6.76 4.93 4.56
C SER A 55 7.22 3.75 3.69
N ALA A 56 6.35 2.76 3.46
CA ALA A 56 6.69 1.48 2.82
C ALA A 56 7.90 0.76 3.44
N GLU A 57 8.30 1.09 4.68
CA GLU A 57 9.47 0.50 5.35
C GLU A 57 9.16 -0.89 5.93
N ARG A 58 7.90 -1.13 6.28
CA ARG A 58 7.42 -2.45 6.66
C ARG A 58 6.00 -2.65 6.17
N GLY A 59 5.64 -3.86 5.81
CA GLY A 59 4.27 -4.18 5.41
C GLY A 59 3.40 -4.43 6.64
N PRO A 60 2.07 -4.19 6.57
CA PRO A 60 1.16 -4.66 7.61
C PRO A 60 1.15 -6.18 7.65
N SER A 61 1.16 -6.74 8.87
CA SER A 61 0.89 -8.16 9.11
C SER A 61 -0.50 -8.52 8.58
N GLY A 62 -0.74 -9.80 8.26
CA GLY A 62 -2.02 -10.26 7.70
C GLY A 62 -3.25 -9.79 8.50
N GLU A 63 -3.20 -9.83 9.83
CA GLU A 63 -4.30 -9.33 10.68
C GLU A 63 -4.56 -7.83 10.50
N HIS A 64 -3.50 -7.02 10.49
CA HIS A 64 -3.58 -5.58 10.27
C HIS A 64 -4.05 -5.27 8.84
N LEU A 65 -3.60 -6.04 7.86
CA LEU A 65 -4.03 -5.88 6.47
C LEU A 65 -5.54 -6.17 6.34
N ILE A 66 -6.05 -7.24 6.95
CA ILE A 66 -7.48 -7.57 6.92
C ILE A 66 -8.29 -6.47 7.64
N ALA A 67 -7.76 -5.90 8.73
CA ALA A 67 -8.38 -4.75 9.38
C ALA A 67 -8.43 -3.51 8.47
N LEU A 68 -7.35 -3.19 7.75
CA LEU A 68 -7.32 -2.10 6.79
C LEU A 68 -8.30 -2.33 5.62
N ALA A 69 -8.26 -3.52 5.02
CA ALA A 69 -9.13 -3.88 3.89
C ALA A 69 -10.63 -3.90 4.24
N ARG A 70 -10.99 -4.05 5.52
CA ARG A 70 -12.38 -3.93 5.98
C ARG A 70 -12.90 -2.50 6.01
N HIS A 71 -12.00 -1.51 6.04
CA HIS A 71 -12.35 -0.11 6.19
C HIS A 71 -11.94 0.77 5.01
N SER A 72 -10.97 0.34 4.19
CA SER A 72 -10.49 1.03 3.00
C SER A 72 -10.62 0.14 1.76
N ASP A 73 -11.46 0.57 0.82
CA ASP A 73 -11.57 -0.03 -0.50
C ASP A 73 -10.27 0.06 -1.28
N ALA A 74 -9.50 1.15 -1.16
CA ALA A 74 -8.23 1.28 -1.88
C ALA A 74 -7.23 0.18 -1.50
N VAL A 75 -7.13 -0.15 -0.20
CA VAL A 75 -6.28 -1.23 0.30
C VAL A 75 -6.80 -2.59 -0.18
N PHE A 76 -8.12 -2.79 -0.17
CA PHE A 76 -8.74 -4.03 -0.64
C PHE A 76 -8.55 -4.26 -2.14
N ILE A 77 -8.78 -3.23 -2.96
CA ILE A 77 -8.55 -3.27 -4.42
C ILE A 77 -7.08 -3.55 -4.72
N THR A 78 -6.16 -2.92 -4.00
CA THR A 78 -4.72 -3.16 -4.16
C THR A 78 -4.36 -4.60 -3.83
N LEU A 79 -4.92 -5.17 -2.77
CA LEU A 79 -4.74 -6.57 -2.41
C LEU A 79 -5.30 -7.51 -3.49
N LEU A 80 -6.48 -7.23 -4.03
CA LEU A 80 -7.08 -8.02 -5.11
C LEU A 80 -6.26 -7.93 -6.40
N ALA A 81 -5.71 -6.76 -6.71
CA ALA A 81 -4.86 -6.56 -7.86
C ALA A 81 -3.56 -7.36 -7.76
N MET A 82 -2.89 -7.33 -6.60
CA MET A 82 -1.72 -8.17 -6.36
C MET A 82 -2.04 -9.67 -6.35
N ALA A 83 -3.26 -10.05 -5.94
CA ALA A 83 -3.72 -11.43 -6.02
C ALA A 83 -4.09 -11.88 -7.44
N GLY A 84 -3.95 -11.02 -8.46
CA GLY A 84 -4.34 -11.30 -9.84
C GLY A 84 -5.84 -11.47 -10.04
N ARG A 85 -6.67 -10.94 -9.11
CA ARG A 85 -8.13 -11.06 -9.14
C ARG A 85 -8.83 -9.84 -9.73
N VAL A 86 -8.15 -8.72 -9.80
CA VAL A 86 -8.66 -7.45 -10.35
C VAL A 86 -7.55 -6.82 -11.17
N GLU A 87 -7.84 -6.40 -12.38
CA GLU A 87 -6.94 -5.50 -13.09
C GLU A 87 -7.05 -4.14 -12.39
N ARG A 88 -5.93 -3.60 -11.90
CA ARG A 88 -5.93 -2.25 -11.32
C ARG A 88 -6.30 -1.31 -12.47
N GLU A 89 -7.57 -0.95 -12.59
CA GLU A 89 -8.08 -0.07 -13.63
C GLU A 89 -7.42 1.30 -13.46
N SER A 90 -6.25 1.44 -14.09
CA SER A 90 -5.54 2.69 -14.26
C SER A 90 -5.30 2.95 -15.74
N ASP A 91 -6.04 2.28 -16.63
CA ASP A 91 -5.99 2.51 -18.07
C ASP A 91 -7.39 2.57 -18.68
N SER A 92 -8.03 3.74 -18.57
CA SER A 92 -8.86 4.36 -19.61
C SER A 92 -9.68 5.54 -19.08
N GLN A 93 -9.00 6.63 -18.73
CA GLN A 93 -9.58 7.94 -19.00
C GLN A 93 -9.07 8.36 -20.38
N ASN A 94 -9.48 7.66 -21.44
CA ASN A 94 -9.19 8.08 -22.81
C ASN A 94 -9.97 9.39 -23.07
N PRO A 95 -9.32 10.54 -23.24
CA PRO A 95 -10.01 11.80 -23.50
C PRO A 95 -10.57 11.90 -24.93
N ASP A 96 -10.42 10.86 -25.77
CA ASP A 96 -10.75 10.88 -27.21
C ASP A 96 -12.21 10.55 -27.56
N ASP A 97 -13.09 10.24 -26.60
CA ASP A 97 -14.53 9.98 -26.88
C ASP A 97 -15.34 11.26 -27.17
N ARG A 98 -14.72 12.45 -27.12
CA ARG A 98 -15.40 13.73 -27.41
C ARG A 98 -15.53 14.08 -28.89
N ARG A 99 -15.19 13.18 -29.81
CA ARG A 99 -15.42 13.36 -31.25
C ARG A 99 -16.33 12.26 -31.81
N ARG A 100 -17.61 12.31 -31.45
CA ARG A 100 -18.65 11.77 -32.33
C ARG A 100 -19.95 12.54 -32.23
#